data_AF-A0A2D5DYP6-F1
#
_entry.id   AF-A0A2D5DYP6-F1
#
_cell.length_a   1.000
_cell.length_b   1.000
_cell.length_c   1.000
_cell.angle_alpha   90.00
_cell.angle_beta   90.00
_cell.angle_gamma   90.00
#
_symmetry.space_group_name_H-M   'P 1'
#
loop_
_entity.id
_entity.type
_entity.pdbx_description
1 polymer ?
#
loop_
_entity_poly.entity_id
_entity_poly.type
_entity_poly.pdbx_seq_one_letter_code
_entity_poly.pdbx_strand_id
1 'polypeptide(L)'
;MNVRFLFRLAILGFWTLFWGLSILDKILPDVQHLWVGKDFFALFIKFFASLGLKNPLYATVALAGVSALEAAHFVLYLLAMACHLRGQETQTQTWFFRAIATSMVLFSLFSIADQVFGDRFQLLEHGLFWLVLLASWIAFRFVELPDEPLPRLSGEGKRALVLGTLLTAMVSVGLWDFSEQTWENGSQAVSGQEVLDGVYKFDFPFLADKRVLETTVNTFKAEHPELEVTYVYTGPSELNTKKKTHVLVYLFTEPAGS
;
A
#
# COMPACT_ATOMS: atom_id res chain seq x y z
N MET A 1 27.20 -18.06 13.29
CA MET A 1 26.13 -17.99 12.28
C MET A 1 26.79 -18.06 10.91
N ASN A 2 26.36 -19.01 10.10
CA ASN A 2 26.91 -19.38 8.79
C ASN A 2 26.15 -18.70 7.65
N VAL A 3 26.79 -18.58 6.49
CA VAL A 3 26.24 -17.88 5.31
C VAL A 3 24.91 -18.49 4.87
N ARG A 4 24.85 -19.83 4.79
CA ARG A 4 23.63 -20.57 4.41
C ARG A 4 22.44 -20.24 5.31
N PHE A 5 22.64 -20.24 6.63
CA PHE A 5 21.58 -19.97 7.58
C PHE A 5 21.00 -18.57 7.40
N LEU A 6 21.87 -17.57 7.27
CA LEU A 6 21.46 -16.18 7.08
C LEU A 6 20.74 -15.95 5.75
N PHE A 7 21.24 -16.53 4.67
CA PHE A 7 20.61 -16.40 3.37
C PHE A 7 19.19 -16.97 3.37
N ARG A 8 19.02 -18.17 3.94
CA ARG A 8 17.71 -18.80 4.10
C ARG A 8 16.80 -18.01 5.04
N LEU A 9 17.35 -17.49 6.13
CA LEU A 9 16.62 -16.63 7.06
C LEU A 9 16.16 -15.33 6.38
N ALA A 10 16.97 -14.74 5.50
CA ALA A 10 16.59 -13.54 4.75
C ALA A 10 15.41 -13.81 3.80
N ILE A 11 15.43 -14.93 3.06
CA ILE A 11 14.31 -15.33 2.20
C ILE A 11 13.03 -15.55 3.02
N LEU A 12 13.12 -16.32 4.10
CA LEU A 12 11.97 -16.60 4.98
C LEU A 12 11.46 -15.32 5.64
N GLY A 13 12.36 -14.48 6.12
CA GLY A 13 12.03 -13.19 6.75
C GLY A 13 11.35 -12.24 5.77
N PHE A 14 11.86 -12.13 4.54
CA PHE A 14 11.24 -11.31 3.49
C PHE A 14 9.79 -11.73 3.25
N TRP A 15 9.53 -13.01 2.97
CA TRP A 15 8.17 -13.47 2.68
C TRP A 15 7.25 -13.43 3.90
N THR A 16 7.77 -13.70 5.10
CA THR A 16 6.99 -13.58 6.33
C THR A 16 6.56 -12.13 6.56
N LEU A 17 7.47 -11.16 6.39
CA LEU A 17 7.16 -9.74 6.52
C LEU A 17 6.23 -9.27 5.42
N PHE A 18 6.43 -9.71 4.17
CA PHE A 18 5.56 -9.38 3.05
C PHE A 18 4.09 -9.74 3.36
N TRP A 19 3.82 -10.98 3.75
CA TRP A 19 2.46 -11.41 4.08
C TRP A 19 1.94 -10.77 5.37
N GLY A 20 2.79 -10.58 6.38
CA GLY A 20 2.42 -9.91 7.62
C GLY A 20 1.99 -8.46 7.40
N LEU A 21 2.75 -7.71 6.60
CA LEU A 21 2.42 -6.33 6.23
C LEU A 21 1.18 -6.27 5.34
N SER A 22 0.98 -7.23 4.43
CA SER A 22 -0.25 -7.32 3.62
C SER A 22 -1.51 -7.50 4.46
N ILE A 23 -1.42 -8.28 5.54
CA ILE A 23 -2.52 -8.44 6.51
C ILE A 23 -2.73 -7.15 7.31
N LEU A 24 -1.65 -6.53 7.79
CA LEU A 24 -1.74 -5.26 8.52
C LEU A 24 -2.39 -4.16 7.69
N ASP A 25 -2.08 -4.08 6.40
CA ASP A 25 -2.67 -3.11 5.46
C ASP A 25 -4.19 -3.30 5.30
N LYS A 26 -4.70 -4.53 5.51
CA LYS A 26 -6.15 -4.81 5.47
C LYS A 26 -6.84 -4.58 6.81
N ILE A 27 -6.12 -4.67 7.92
CA ILE A 27 -6.65 -4.45 9.29
C ILE A 27 -6.65 -2.96 9.65
N LEU A 28 -5.69 -2.19 9.13
CA LEU A 28 -5.56 -0.75 9.32
C LEU A 28 -6.03 -0.01 8.07
N PRO A 29 -7.35 0.07 7.82
CA PRO A 29 -7.87 0.85 6.70
C PRO A 29 -7.61 2.34 6.95
N ASP A 30 -7.49 3.08 5.85
CA ASP A 30 -7.44 4.55 5.82
C ASP A 30 -6.10 5.18 6.24
N VAL A 31 -6.03 6.50 6.13
CA VAL A 31 -4.85 7.31 6.50
C VAL A 31 -4.74 7.37 8.02
N GLN A 32 -3.73 6.71 8.57
CA GLN A 32 -3.31 6.77 9.97
C GLN A 32 -1.96 7.51 10.08
N HIS A 33 -1.61 7.93 11.29
CA HIS A 33 -0.32 8.58 11.53
C HIS A 33 0.81 7.63 11.13
N LEU A 34 1.57 7.99 10.08
CA LEU A 34 2.69 7.24 9.48
C LEU A 34 2.31 5.95 8.75
N TRP A 35 1.01 5.67 8.57
CA TRP A 35 0.54 4.52 7.81
C TRP A 35 -0.59 4.95 6.87
N VAL A 36 -0.34 4.90 5.57
CA VAL A 36 -1.35 5.20 4.56
C VAL A 36 -1.86 3.87 4.02
N GLY A 37 -2.91 3.34 4.66
CA GLY A 37 -3.51 2.07 4.27
C GLY A 37 -4.40 2.21 3.04
N LYS A 38 -4.51 1.15 2.23
CA LYS A 38 -5.44 1.12 1.09
C LYS A 38 -6.83 0.70 1.55
N ASP A 39 -7.89 1.44 1.19
CA ASP A 39 -9.26 0.98 1.37
C ASP A 39 -9.60 -0.14 0.36
N PHE A 40 -9.24 -1.37 0.73
CA PHE A 40 -9.51 -2.57 -0.07
C PHE A 40 -11.00 -2.85 -0.24
N PHE A 41 -11.85 -2.45 0.72
CA PHE A 41 -13.29 -2.67 0.58
C PHE A 41 -13.85 -1.79 -0.54
N ALA A 42 -13.54 -0.49 -0.54
CA ALA A 42 -13.93 0.40 -1.62
C ALA A 42 -13.35 -0.03 -2.97
N LEU A 43 -12.12 -0.55 -3.00
CA LEU A 43 -11.51 -1.08 -4.21
C LEU A 43 -12.29 -2.29 -4.76
N PHE A 44 -12.59 -3.28 -3.91
CA PHE A 44 -13.34 -4.47 -4.32
C PHE A 44 -14.75 -4.10 -4.79
N ILE A 45 -15.42 -3.16 -4.13
CA ILE A 45 -16.73 -2.66 -4.59
C ILE A 45 -16.62 -2.09 -6.01
N LYS A 46 -15.59 -1.30 -6.31
CA LYS A 46 -15.35 -0.76 -7.66
C LYS A 46 -15.12 -1.86 -8.70
N PHE A 47 -14.31 -2.88 -8.37
CA PHE A 47 -14.03 -4.01 -9.24
C PHE A 47 -15.28 -4.85 -9.55
N PHE A 48 -16.09 -5.19 -8.55
CA PHE A 48 -17.32 -5.95 -8.80
C PHE A 48 -18.38 -5.10 -9.53
N ALA A 49 -18.47 -3.80 -9.21
CA ALA A 49 -19.35 -2.88 -9.92
C ALA A 49 -18.99 -2.75 -11.41
N SER A 50 -17.70 -2.78 -11.79
CA SER A 50 -17.29 -2.73 -13.21
C SER A 50 -17.70 -3.97 -14.00
N LEU A 51 -17.96 -5.09 -13.33
CA LEU A 51 -18.56 -6.30 -13.92
C LEU A 51 -20.10 -6.30 -13.89
N GLY A 52 -20.72 -5.21 -13.43
CA GLY A 52 -22.18 -5.12 -13.27
C GLY A 52 -22.71 -5.77 -11.98
N LEU A 53 -21.83 -6.32 -11.13
CA LEU A 53 -22.20 -6.94 -9.85
C LEU A 53 -22.27 -5.87 -8.75
N LYS A 54 -23.44 -5.25 -8.62
CA LYS A 54 -23.66 -4.14 -7.68
C LYS A 54 -23.91 -4.57 -6.22
N ASN A 55 -24.17 -5.85 -5.97
CA ASN A 55 -24.42 -6.33 -4.61
C ASN A 55 -23.09 -6.35 -3.82
N PRO A 56 -22.98 -5.58 -2.71
CA PRO A 56 -21.75 -5.50 -1.90
C PRO A 56 -21.30 -6.86 -1.34
N LEU A 57 -22.21 -7.83 -1.23
CA LEU A 57 -21.90 -9.16 -0.72
C LEU A 57 -20.78 -9.86 -1.51
N TYR A 58 -20.73 -9.67 -2.83
CA TYR A 58 -19.67 -10.26 -3.66
C TYR A 58 -18.28 -9.71 -3.28
N ALA A 59 -18.18 -8.39 -3.14
CA ALA A 59 -16.96 -7.73 -2.71
C ALA A 59 -16.55 -8.16 -1.29
N THR A 60 -17.50 -8.24 -0.36
CA THR A 60 -17.25 -8.68 1.01
C THR A 60 -16.72 -10.12 1.07
N VAL A 61 -17.38 -11.06 0.39
CA VAL A 61 -16.99 -12.47 0.38
C VAL A 61 -15.62 -12.65 -0.28
N ALA A 62 -15.37 -11.97 -1.40
CA ALA A 62 -14.09 -12.02 -2.09
C ALA A 62 -12.96 -11.44 -1.23
N LEU A 63 -13.17 -10.27 -0.60
CA LEU A 63 -12.20 -9.65 0.28
C LEU A 63 -11.90 -10.53 1.50
N ALA A 64 -12.94 -11.08 2.14
CA ALA A 64 -12.76 -12.00 3.27
C ALA A 64 -11.99 -13.26 2.87
N GLY A 65 -12.32 -13.85 1.71
CA GLY A 65 -11.64 -15.03 1.18
C GLY A 65 -10.17 -14.77 0.89
N VAL A 66 -9.86 -13.67 0.20
CA VAL A 66 -8.48 -13.26 -0.07
C VAL A 66 -7.73 -13.01 1.23
N SER A 67 -8.30 -12.24 2.15
CA SER A 67 -7.67 -11.93 3.45
C SER A 67 -7.36 -13.19 4.26
N ALA A 68 -8.28 -14.16 4.27
CA ALA A 68 -8.07 -15.45 4.93
C ALA A 68 -6.94 -16.25 4.29
N LEU A 69 -6.84 -16.25 2.94
CA LEU A 69 -5.73 -16.89 2.24
C LEU A 69 -4.41 -16.22 2.58
N GLU A 70 -4.33 -14.89 2.58
CA GLU A 70 -3.10 -14.17 2.97
C GLU A 70 -2.66 -14.49 4.41
N ALA A 71 -3.61 -14.53 5.35
CA ALA A 71 -3.36 -14.97 6.72
C ALA A 71 -2.82 -16.39 6.80
N ALA A 72 -3.37 -17.32 6.01
CA ALA A 72 -2.86 -18.68 5.92
C ALA A 72 -1.42 -18.72 5.38
N HIS A 73 -1.09 -17.93 4.34
CA HIS A 73 0.27 -17.83 3.82
C HIS A 73 1.24 -17.29 4.87
N PHE A 74 0.87 -16.21 5.57
CA PHE A 74 1.68 -15.68 6.67
C PHE A 74 2.03 -16.76 7.70
N VAL A 75 1.04 -17.55 8.12
CA VAL A 75 1.26 -18.65 9.06
C VAL A 75 2.20 -19.71 8.49
N LEU A 76 2.06 -20.08 7.21
CA LEU A 76 2.95 -21.06 6.58
C LEU A 76 4.41 -20.59 6.56
N TYR A 77 4.66 -19.33 6.19
CA TYR A 77 6.02 -18.74 6.23
C TYR A 77 6.55 -18.61 7.65
N LEU A 78 5.70 -18.20 8.60
CA LEU A 78 6.08 -18.10 10.01
C LEU A 78 6.47 -19.46 10.58
N LEU A 79 5.73 -20.53 10.25
CA LEU A 79 6.08 -21.91 10.63
C LEU A 79 7.40 -22.35 10.00
N ALA A 80 7.60 -22.09 8.71
CA ALA A 80 8.87 -22.38 8.03
C ALA A 80 10.05 -21.64 8.70
N MET A 81 9.86 -20.36 9.04
CA MET A 81 10.85 -19.55 9.75
C MET A 81 11.13 -20.09 11.15
N ALA A 82 10.10 -20.45 11.92
CA ALA A 82 10.26 -21.04 13.24
C ALA A 82 11.00 -22.38 13.21
N CYS A 83 10.69 -23.25 12.24
CA CYS A 83 11.43 -24.49 12.01
C CYS A 83 12.90 -24.23 11.66
N HIS A 84 13.18 -23.22 10.81
CA HIS A 84 14.53 -22.84 10.42
C HIS A 84 15.35 -22.37 11.61
N LEU A 85 14.77 -21.50 12.45
CA LEU A 85 15.40 -21.01 13.68
C LEU A 85 15.67 -22.14 14.69
N ARG A 86 14.89 -23.22 14.65
CA ARG A 86 15.06 -24.43 15.48
C ARG A 86 16.00 -25.47 14.87
N GLY A 87 16.58 -25.21 13.69
CA GLY A 87 17.47 -26.15 12.99
C GLY A 87 16.75 -27.37 12.38
N GLN A 88 15.44 -27.32 12.19
CA GLN A 88 14.64 -28.43 11.66
C GLN A 88 14.60 -28.38 10.13
N GLU A 89 15.69 -28.76 9.47
CA GLU A 89 15.88 -28.63 8.02
C GLU A 89 14.75 -29.26 7.18
N THR A 90 14.39 -30.51 7.46
CA THR A 90 13.33 -31.22 6.70
C THR A 90 11.97 -30.54 6.81
N GLN A 91 11.62 -30.09 8.02
CA GLN A 91 10.34 -29.40 8.26
C GLN A 91 10.35 -28.01 7.61
N THR A 92 11.47 -27.29 7.70
CA THR A 92 11.66 -25.99 7.06
C THR A 92 11.42 -26.09 5.56
N GLN A 93 12.05 -27.06 4.89
CA GLN A 93 11.86 -27.28 3.45
C GLN A 93 10.41 -27.62 3.10
N THR A 94 9.75 -28.43 3.93
CA THR A 94 8.35 -28.83 3.71
C THR A 94 7.39 -27.65 3.83
N TRP A 95 7.47 -26.89 4.93
CA TRP A 95 6.61 -25.73 5.16
C TRP A 95 6.88 -24.63 4.15
N PHE A 96 8.15 -24.37 3.84
CA PHE A 96 8.51 -23.37 2.84
C PHE A 96 8.02 -23.74 1.44
N PHE A 97 8.16 -25.00 1.03
CA PHE A 97 7.63 -25.45 -0.27
C PHE A 97 6.11 -25.27 -0.35
N ARG A 98 5.38 -25.68 0.70
CA ARG A 98 3.93 -25.47 0.78
C ARG A 98 3.58 -23.98 0.66
N ALA A 99 4.27 -23.13 1.43
CA ALA A 99 4.07 -21.69 1.41
C ALA A 99 4.29 -21.08 0.02
N ILE A 100 5.41 -21.40 -0.64
CA ILE A 100 5.71 -20.90 -1.98
C ILE A 100 4.68 -21.40 -2.99
N ALA A 101 4.41 -22.71 -3.02
CA ALA A 101 3.52 -23.30 -4.01
C ALA A 101 2.12 -22.70 -3.94
N THR A 102 1.56 -22.55 -2.73
CA THR A 102 0.24 -21.92 -2.58
C THR A 102 0.30 -20.42 -2.86
N SER A 103 1.39 -19.73 -2.50
CA SER A 103 1.56 -18.29 -2.82
C SER A 103 1.59 -18.06 -4.33
N MET A 104 2.28 -18.91 -5.08
CA MET A 104 2.32 -18.82 -6.54
C MET A 104 0.92 -18.99 -7.15
N VAL A 105 0.11 -19.92 -6.64
CA VAL A 105 -1.30 -20.05 -7.06
C VAL A 105 -2.08 -18.78 -6.75
N LEU A 106 -1.91 -18.21 -5.55
CA LEU A 106 -2.59 -16.98 -5.15
C LEU A 106 -2.19 -15.79 -6.03
N PHE A 107 -0.91 -15.58 -6.33
CA PHE A 107 -0.48 -14.52 -7.24
C PHE A 107 -0.92 -14.75 -8.70
N SER A 108 -1.05 -16.00 -9.14
CA SER A 108 -1.69 -16.29 -10.42
C SER A 108 -3.16 -15.85 -10.43
N LEU A 109 -3.90 -16.14 -9.35
CA LEU A 109 -5.29 -15.69 -9.21
C LEU A 109 -5.39 -14.17 -9.19
N PHE A 110 -4.50 -13.48 -8.47
CA PHE A 110 -4.44 -12.01 -8.49
C PHE A 110 -4.13 -11.47 -9.87
N SER A 111 -3.13 -12.01 -10.57
CA SER A 111 -2.79 -11.57 -11.93
C SER A 111 -3.95 -11.76 -12.91
N ILE A 112 -4.70 -12.86 -12.80
CA ILE A 112 -5.91 -13.09 -13.60
C ILE A 112 -7.00 -12.07 -13.23
N ALA A 113 -7.22 -11.84 -11.93
CA ALA A 113 -8.19 -10.86 -11.45
C ALA A 113 -7.85 -9.44 -11.96
N ASP A 114 -6.58 -9.04 -11.90
CA ASP A 114 -6.12 -7.73 -12.37
C ASP A 114 -6.38 -7.56 -13.87
N GLN A 115 -6.20 -8.61 -14.68
CA GLN A 115 -6.58 -8.58 -16.10
C GLN A 115 -8.08 -8.41 -16.30
N VAL A 116 -8.88 -9.16 -15.53
CA VAL A 116 -10.35 -9.12 -15.62
C VAL A 116 -10.90 -7.77 -15.19
N PHE A 117 -10.32 -7.15 -14.14
CA PHE A 117 -10.73 -5.86 -13.60
C PHE A 117 -10.03 -4.66 -14.26
N GLY A 118 -9.01 -4.91 -15.09
CA GLY A 118 -8.26 -3.87 -15.81
C GLY A 118 -7.23 -3.11 -14.96
N ASP A 119 -6.78 -3.66 -13.82
CA ASP A 119 -5.75 -3.06 -12.98
C ASP A 119 -4.33 -3.39 -13.49
N ARG A 120 -3.87 -2.56 -14.43
CA ARG A 120 -2.57 -2.76 -15.11
C ARG A 120 -1.36 -2.59 -14.19
N PHE A 121 -1.47 -1.80 -13.14
CA PHE A 121 -0.35 -1.54 -12.24
C PHE A 121 -0.14 -2.75 -11.32
N GLN A 122 -1.21 -3.21 -10.68
CA GLN A 122 -1.15 -4.40 -9.81
C GLN A 122 -0.79 -5.67 -10.56
N LEU A 123 -1.21 -5.79 -11.83
CA LEU A 123 -0.83 -6.91 -12.69
C LEU A 123 0.69 -7.09 -12.80
N LEU A 124 1.43 -5.99 -13.01
CA LEU A 124 2.88 -6.05 -13.17
C LEU A 124 3.55 -6.43 -11.83
N GLU A 125 3.05 -5.87 -10.73
CA GLU A 125 3.55 -6.18 -9.39
C GLU A 125 3.31 -7.65 -9.02
N HIS A 126 2.09 -8.15 -9.18
CA HIS A 126 1.75 -9.55 -8.90
C HIS A 126 2.48 -10.54 -9.80
N GLY A 127 2.64 -10.21 -11.09
CA GLY A 127 3.46 -11.01 -12.02
C GLY A 127 4.94 -11.05 -11.62
N LEU A 128 5.49 -9.93 -11.15
CA LEU A 128 6.86 -9.88 -10.64
C LEU A 128 7.01 -10.70 -9.35
N PHE A 129 6.08 -10.59 -8.41
CA PHE A 129 6.12 -11.39 -7.18
C PHE A 129 6.04 -12.89 -7.46
N TRP A 130 5.27 -13.29 -8.47
CA TRP A 130 5.25 -14.69 -8.92
C TRP A 130 6.64 -15.18 -9.35
N LEU A 131 7.37 -14.39 -10.14
CA LEU A 131 8.74 -14.72 -10.56
C LEU A 131 9.71 -14.73 -9.39
N VAL A 132 9.60 -13.77 -8.47
CA VAL A 132 10.46 -13.69 -7.28
C VAL A 132 10.19 -14.87 -6.33
N LEU A 133 8.96 -15.36 -6.22
CA LEU A 133 8.64 -16.59 -5.47
C LEU A 133 9.33 -17.81 -6.06
N LEU A 134 9.24 -17.97 -7.39
CA LEU A 134 9.91 -19.07 -8.09
C LEU A 134 11.43 -19.00 -7.88
N ALA A 135 12.02 -17.81 -8.06
CA ALA A 135 13.44 -17.59 -7.83
C ALA A 135 13.83 -17.86 -6.36
N SER A 136 13.00 -17.45 -5.40
CA SER A 136 13.21 -17.70 -3.97
C SER A 136 13.22 -19.19 -3.67
N TRP A 137 12.29 -19.96 -4.25
CA TRP A 137 12.27 -21.42 -4.07
C TRP A 137 13.48 -22.09 -4.69
N ILE A 138 13.85 -21.71 -5.92
CA ILE A 138 15.04 -22.23 -6.59
C ILE A 138 16.29 -21.93 -5.75
N ALA A 139 16.45 -20.68 -5.30
CA ALA A 139 17.56 -20.25 -4.49
C ALA A 139 17.62 -21.00 -3.14
N PHE A 140 16.48 -21.16 -2.48
CA PHE A 140 16.42 -21.83 -1.18
C PHE A 140 16.72 -23.33 -1.26
N ARG A 141 16.29 -23.98 -2.36
CA ARG A 141 16.33 -25.43 -2.54
C ARG A 141 17.61 -25.92 -3.22
N PHE A 142 18.07 -25.24 -4.26
CA PHE A 142 19.10 -25.76 -5.17
C PHE A 142 20.42 -25.00 -5.10
N VAL A 143 20.46 -23.78 -4.55
CA VAL A 143 21.73 -23.07 -4.42
C VAL A 143 22.51 -23.63 -3.24
N GLU A 144 23.61 -24.29 -3.55
CA GLU A 144 24.55 -24.80 -2.56
C GLU A 144 25.39 -23.63 -2.03
N LEU A 145 25.06 -23.18 -0.82
CA LEU A 145 25.84 -22.16 -0.12
C LEU A 145 26.88 -22.82 0.80
N PRO A 146 28.11 -22.29 0.85
CA PRO A 146 29.13 -22.76 1.79
C PRO A 146 28.61 -22.68 3.22
N ASP A 147 28.95 -23.68 4.02
CA ASP A 147 28.63 -23.70 5.44
C ASP A 147 29.72 -23.00 6.27
N GLU A 148 30.28 -21.94 5.70
CA GLU A 148 31.36 -21.17 6.28
C GLU A 148 30.81 -20.11 7.24
N PRO A 149 31.57 -19.76 8.30
CA PRO A 149 31.26 -18.59 9.10
C PRO A 149 31.25 -17.34 8.21
N LEU A 150 30.41 -16.37 8.58
CA LEU A 150 30.35 -15.11 7.84
C LEU A 150 31.74 -14.49 7.67
N PRO A 151 32.09 -14.05 6.45
CA PRO A 151 33.31 -13.30 6.26
C PRO A 151 33.25 -12.04 7.14
N ARG A 152 34.36 -11.72 7.81
CA ARG A 152 34.47 -10.44 8.53
C ARG A 152 34.29 -9.31 7.53
N LEU A 153 33.37 -8.38 7.81
CA LEU A 153 33.21 -7.18 6.98
C LEU A 153 34.57 -6.48 6.83
N SER A 154 34.96 -6.21 5.59
CA SER A 154 36.13 -5.40 5.27
C SER A 154 35.98 -3.99 5.85
N GLY A 155 37.10 -3.25 5.97
CA GLY A 155 37.05 -1.86 6.44
C GLY A 155 36.13 -0.99 5.58
N GLU A 156 36.11 -1.22 4.27
CA GLU A 156 35.20 -0.57 3.32
C GLU A 156 33.75 -1.02 3.53
N GLY A 157 33.50 -2.31 3.72
CA GLY A 157 32.17 -2.83 4.02
C GLY A 157 31.58 -2.25 5.31
N LYS A 158 32.42 -2.07 6.34
CA LYS A 158 31.99 -1.40 7.59
C LYS A 158 31.63 0.05 7.35
N ARG A 159 32.44 0.79 6.58
CA ARG A 159 32.15 2.19 6.22
C ARG A 159 30.87 2.31 5.41
N ALA A 160 30.67 1.43 4.41
CA ALA A 160 29.46 1.40 3.60
C ALA A 160 28.22 1.09 4.45
N LEU A 161 28.31 0.12 5.38
CA LEU A 161 27.23 -0.20 6.31
C LEU A 161 26.88 1.00 7.19
N VAL A 162 27.88 1.61 7.83
CA VAL A 162 27.69 2.79 8.70
C VAL A 162 27.08 3.95 7.91
N LEU A 163 27.63 4.27 6.73
CA LEU A 163 27.14 5.35 5.90
C LEU A 163 25.71 5.07 5.41
N GLY A 164 25.42 3.85 4.98
CA GLY A 164 24.08 3.42 4.58
C GLY A 164 23.08 3.57 5.72
N THR A 165 23.41 3.08 6.91
CA THR A 165 22.56 3.22 8.10
C THR A 165 22.33 4.69 8.47
N LEU A 166 23.38 5.52 8.45
CA LEU A 166 23.25 6.96 8.74
C LEU A 166 22.38 7.67 7.71
N LEU A 167 22.55 7.37 6.43
CA LEU A 167 21.72 7.93 5.35
C LEU A 167 20.26 7.51 5.50
N THR A 168 20.00 6.22 5.76
CA THR A 168 18.64 5.73 6.01
C THR A 168 18.03 6.43 7.21
N ALA A 169 18.75 6.53 8.33
CA ALA A 169 18.26 7.21 9.54
C ALA A 169 17.96 8.69 9.27
N MET A 170 18.83 9.39 8.56
CA MET A 170 18.63 10.80 8.20
C MET A 170 17.39 10.98 7.33
N VAL A 171 17.19 10.13 6.32
CA VAL A 171 16.00 10.16 5.48
C VAL A 171 14.74 9.84 6.30
N SER A 172 14.79 8.84 7.18
CA SER A 172 13.66 8.49 8.04
C SER A 172 13.28 9.64 8.97
N VAL A 173 14.25 10.33 9.59
CA VAL A 173 13.99 11.51 10.42
C VAL A 173 13.39 12.65 9.58
N GLY A 174 13.93 12.91 8.38
CA GLY A 174 13.37 13.94 7.49
C GLY A 174 11.95 13.63 7.03
N LEU A 175 11.63 12.37 6.76
CA LEU A 175 10.26 11.93 6.43
C LEU A 175 9.33 12.06 7.63
N TRP A 176 9.81 11.76 8.84
CA TRP A 176 9.03 11.91 10.07
C TRP A 176 8.70 13.39 10.34
N ASP A 177 9.70 14.26 10.30
CA ASP A 177 9.52 15.70 10.49
C ASP A 177 8.57 16.31 9.45
N PHE A 178 8.74 15.93 8.17
CA PHE A 178 7.81 16.32 7.11
C PHE A 178 6.39 15.80 7.36
N SER A 179 6.26 14.54 7.79
CA SER A 179 4.96 13.94 8.08
C SER A 179 4.27 14.63 9.26
N GLU A 180 4.99 15.02 10.32
CA GLU A 180 4.43 15.75 11.45
C GLU A 180 3.97 17.16 11.04
N GLN A 181 4.80 17.90 10.30
CA GLN A 181 4.49 19.25 9.84
C GLN A 181 3.32 19.31 8.85
N THR A 182 3.09 18.23 8.09
CA THR A 182 2.02 18.17 7.08
C THR A 182 0.79 17.38 7.53
N TRP A 183 0.80 16.80 8.73
CA TRP A 183 -0.29 15.97 9.23
C TRP A 183 -1.62 16.72 9.31
N GLU A 184 -1.61 17.98 9.77
CA GLU A 184 -2.82 18.78 9.90
C GLU A 184 -3.51 19.05 8.55
N ASN A 185 -2.75 19.08 7.45
CA ASN A 185 -3.29 19.27 6.09
C ASN A 185 -4.25 18.14 5.67
N GLY A 186 -4.18 16.97 6.32
CA GLY A 186 -5.12 15.85 6.11
C GLY A 186 -6.47 16.06 6.81
N SER A 187 -6.69 17.19 7.48
CA SER A 187 -7.93 17.48 8.21
C SER A 187 -8.42 18.94 8.11
N GLN A 188 -7.56 19.88 7.72
CA GLN A 188 -7.93 21.30 7.61
C GLN A 188 -8.73 21.59 6.34
N ALA A 189 -9.69 22.53 6.45
CA ALA A 189 -10.39 23.08 5.28
C ALA A 189 -9.41 23.76 4.33
N VAL A 190 -9.63 23.59 3.03
CA VAL A 190 -8.89 24.29 1.99
C VAL A 190 -9.57 25.63 1.73
N SER A 191 -8.80 26.72 1.68
CA SER A 191 -9.35 28.03 1.33
C SER A 191 -9.73 28.07 -0.15
N GLY A 192 -10.95 28.55 -0.42
CA GLY A 192 -11.45 28.76 -1.78
C GLY A 192 -11.04 30.12 -2.34
N GLN A 193 -10.80 30.17 -3.65
CA GLN A 193 -10.66 31.43 -4.39
C GLN A 193 -11.83 31.56 -5.35
N GLU A 194 -12.56 32.68 -5.27
CA GLU A 194 -13.56 33.01 -6.29
C GLU A 194 -12.87 33.26 -7.63
N VAL A 195 -13.24 32.48 -8.65
CA VAL A 195 -12.64 32.55 -9.99
C VAL A 195 -13.59 33.19 -11.00
N LEU A 196 -14.89 33.06 -10.77
CA LEU A 196 -15.98 33.70 -11.51
C LEU A 196 -17.10 33.99 -10.50
N ASP A 197 -17.99 34.92 -10.84
CA ASP A 197 -19.16 35.24 -10.00
C ASP A 197 -19.97 33.96 -9.70
N GLY A 198 -20.12 33.65 -8.42
CA GLY A 198 -20.78 32.44 -7.96
C GLY A 198 -20.02 31.13 -8.21
N VAL A 199 -18.71 31.18 -8.51
CA VAL A 199 -17.87 29.99 -8.72
C VAL A 199 -16.56 30.08 -7.92
N TYR A 200 -16.42 29.17 -6.97
CA TYR A 200 -15.28 29.09 -6.07
C TYR A 200 -14.41 27.88 -6.38
N LYS A 201 -13.11 28.10 -6.52
CA LYS A 201 -12.10 27.07 -6.81
C LYS A 201 -11.31 26.72 -5.55
N PHE A 202 -11.10 25.43 -5.33
CA PHE A 202 -10.34 24.86 -4.21
C PHE A 202 -9.25 23.92 -4.73
N ASP A 203 -8.03 24.05 -4.20
CA ASP A 203 -6.87 23.22 -4.56
C ASP A 203 -6.53 22.26 -3.42
N PHE A 204 -6.98 21.01 -3.54
CA PHE A 204 -6.84 20.01 -2.50
C PHE A 204 -5.43 19.41 -2.49
N PRO A 205 -4.74 19.37 -1.34
CA PRO A 205 -3.41 18.76 -1.23
C PRO A 205 -3.46 17.23 -1.37
N PHE A 206 -2.29 16.61 -1.57
CA PHE A 206 -2.12 15.17 -1.80
C PHE A 206 -2.72 14.24 -0.73
N LEU A 207 -2.84 14.72 0.51
CA LEU A 207 -3.41 13.96 1.63
C LEU A 207 -4.88 14.27 1.89
N ALA A 208 -5.48 15.15 1.09
CA ALA A 208 -6.86 15.53 1.29
C ALA A 208 -7.80 14.41 0.86
N ASP A 209 -8.52 13.89 1.83
CA ASP A 209 -9.50 12.83 1.65
C ASP A 209 -10.93 13.40 1.72
N LYS A 210 -11.91 12.51 1.91
CA LYS A 210 -13.31 12.90 2.11
C LYS A 210 -13.51 13.87 3.29
N ARG A 211 -12.72 13.76 4.37
CA ARG A 211 -12.88 14.60 5.55
C ARG A 211 -12.44 16.03 5.26
N VAL A 212 -11.34 16.19 4.52
CA VAL A 212 -10.92 17.52 4.05
C VAL A 212 -11.97 18.14 3.14
N LEU A 213 -12.59 17.36 2.25
CA LEU A 213 -13.68 17.85 1.39
C LEU A 213 -14.91 18.27 2.20
N GLU A 214 -15.38 17.41 3.10
CA GLU A 214 -16.53 17.72 3.98
C GLU A 214 -16.25 18.95 4.84
N THR A 215 -15.06 19.04 5.43
CA THR A 215 -14.65 20.18 6.27
C THR A 215 -14.57 21.45 5.43
N THR A 216 -14.01 21.39 4.22
CA THR A 216 -13.93 22.53 3.29
C THR A 216 -15.33 23.05 2.92
N VAL A 217 -16.25 22.15 2.53
CA VAL A 217 -17.62 22.55 2.16
C VAL A 217 -18.39 23.10 3.36
N ASN A 218 -18.22 22.51 4.54
CA ASN A 218 -18.89 22.98 5.76
C ASN A 218 -18.37 24.34 6.21
N THR A 219 -17.04 24.55 6.18
CA THR A 219 -16.43 25.86 6.47
C THR A 219 -16.89 26.91 5.46
N PHE A 220 -16.90 26.59 4.16
CA PHE A 220 -17.38 27.49 3.12
C PHE A 220 -18.84 27.94 3.37
N LYS A 221 -19.75 26.99 3.68
CA LYS A 221 -21.15 27.31 4.00
C LYS A 221 -21.31 28.15 5.27
N ALA A 222 -20.41 28.01 6.24
CA ALA A 222 -20.42 28.81 7.45
C ALA A 222 -19.91 30.24 7.21
N GLU A 223 -18.91 30.39 6.34
CA GLU A 223 -18.33 31.69 5.97
C GLU A 223 -19.20 32.47 4.98
N HIS A 224 -20.00 31.78 4.16
CA HIS A 224 -20.90 32.35 3.15
C HIS A 224 -22.37 31.92 3.36
N PRO A 225 -23.04 32.32 4.47
CA PRO A 225 -24.43 31.96 4.73
C PRO A 225 -25.42 32.52 3.69
N GLU A 226 -25.00 33.52 2.92
CA GLU A 226 -25.76 34.14 1.83
C GLU A 226 -25.74 33.35 0.52
N LEU A 227 -24.92 32.30 0.42
CA LEU A 227 -24.73 31.49 -0.79
C LEU A 227 -25.18 30.04 -0.56
N GLU A 228 -25.93 29.49 -1.51
CA GLU A 228 -26.30 28.08 -1.55
C GLU A 228 -25.44 27.35 -2.59
N VAL A 229 -24.76 26.27 -2.17
CA VAL A 229 -23.97 25.42 -3.08
C VAL A 229 -24.93 24.56 -3.91
N THR A 230 -25.06 24.88 -5.19
CA THR A 230 -25.98 24.20 -6.13
C THR A 230 -25.31 23.05 -6.87
N TYR A 231 -24.01 23.16 -7.14
CA TYR A 231 -23.28 22.16 -7.90
C TYR A 231 -21.81 22.06 -7.48
N VAL A 232 -21.31 20.82 -7.39
CA VAL A 232 -19.89 20.54 -7.13
C VAL A 232 -19.29 19.90 -8.37
N TYR A 233 -18.29 20.56 -8.95
CA TYR A 233 -17.60 20.09 -10.13
C TYR A 233 -16.15 19.73 -9.82
N THR A 234 -15.70 18.59 -10.31
CA THR A 234 -14.28 18.20 -10.30
C THR A 234 -13.82 18.10 -11.75
N GLY A 235 -13.00 19.05 -12.19
CA GLY A 235 -12.62 19.16 -13.60
C GLY A 235 -11.55 18.15 -14.04
N PRO A 236 -11.67 17.52 -15.23
CA PRO A 236 -10.56 16.87 -15.89
C PRO A 236 -9.84 17.88 -16.81
N SER A 237 -8.51 18.02 -16.65
CA SER A 237 -7.55 18.79 -17.49
C SER A 237 -7.67 20.33 -17.37
N GLU A 238 -6.61 21.14 -17.22
CA GLU A 238 -5.31 21.15 -17.89
C GLU A 238 -4.19 21.64 -16.96
N LEU A 239 -3.24 20.76 -16.63
CA LEU A 239 -1.79 20.99 -16.53
C LEU A 239 -1.18 19.73 -15.92
N ASN A 240 -1.16 18.72 -16.78
CA ASN A 240 -0.46 17.45 -16.61
C ASN A 240 1.06 17.69 -16.70
N THR A 241 1.59 18.61 -15.90
CA THR A 241 3.03 18.90 -15.76
C THR A 241 3.55 18.15 -14.54
N LYS A 242 3.66 16.83 -14.66
CA LYS A 242 4.46 15.95 -13.79
C LYS A 242 4.15 15.93 -12.27
N LYS A 243 3.18 16.70 -11.75
CA LYS A 243 2.72 16.65 -10.35
C LYS A 243 1.33 16.00 -10.28
N LYS A 244 1.33 14.68 -10.12
CA LYS A 244 0.16 13.80 -10.21
C LYS A 244 -0.67 13.73 -8.90
N THR A 245 -0.85 14.83 -8.17
CA THR A 245 -1.23 14.73 -6.74
C THR A 245 -2.19 15.79 -6.18
N HIS A 246 -2.80 16.64 -7.00
CA HIS A 246 -3.75 17.67 -6.54
C HIS A 246 -5.13 17.48 -7.19
N VAL A 247 -6.21 17.62 -6.41
CA VAL A 247 -7.60 17.60 -6.91
C VAL A 247 -8.13 19.03 -6.90
N LEU A 248 -8.62 19.49 -8.05
CA LEU A 248 -9.31 20.78 -8.13
C LEU A 248 -10.82 20.57 -8.00
N VAL A 249 -11.42 21.23 -7.02
CA VAL A 249 -12.87 21.22 -6.78
C VAL A 249 -13.40 22.63 -7.04
N TYR A 250 -14.52 22.72 -7.75
CA TYR A 250 -15.24 23.95 -8.01
C TYR A 250 -16.63 23.85 -7.36
N LEU A 251 -16.97 24.83 -6.52
CA LEU A 251 -18.32 25.00 -5.99
C LEU A 251 -19.02 26.09 -6.79
N PHE A 252 -20.18 25.75 -7.33
CA PHE A 252 -21.10 26.70 -7.95
C PHE A 252 -22.15 27.08 -6.92
N THR A 253 -22.41 28.37 -6.80
CA THR A 253 -23.27 28.93 -5.76
C THR A 253 -24.26 29.93 -6.33
N GLU A 254 -25.45 29.96 -5.74
CA GLU A 254 -26.48 30.97 -6.01
C GLU A 254 -26.87 31.70 -4.71
N PRO A 255 -27.47 32.90 -4.77
CA PRO A 255 -27.96 33.58 -3.58
C PRO A 255 -28.99 32.74 -2.83
N ALA A 256 -28.83 32.58 -1.52
CA ALA A 256 -29.74 31.81 -0.70
C ALA A 256 -31.16 32.41 -0.75
N GLY A 257 -32.14 31.63 -1.24
CA GLY A 257 -33.55 32.03 -1.32
C GLY A 257 -34.03 32.57 -2.68
N SER A 258 -33.27 32.37 -3.76
CA SER A 258 -33.70 32.61 -5.15
C SER A 258 -34.58 31.52 -5.73
#